data_AF-A0A1G2H539-F1
#
_entry.id   AF-A0A1G2H539-F1
#
_cell.length_a   1.000
_cell.length_b   1.000
_cell.length_c   1.000
_cell.angle_alpha   90.00
_cell.angle_beta   90.00
_cell.angle_gamma   90.00
#
_symmetry.space_group_name_H-M   'P 1'
#
loop_
_entity.id
_entity.type
_entity.pdbx_description
1 polymer ?
#
loop_
_entity_poly.entity_id
_entity_poly.type
_entity_poly.pdbx_seq_one_letter_code
_entity_poly.pdbx_strand_id
1 'polypeptide(L)' 'MLDNHIYNLMLQLTEENKGLWRIKNNYVSDAGDCADCKMFWDKMEEDKEDHILKLMELIKRHVS' A
#
# COMPACT_ATOMS: atom_id res chain seq x y z
N MET A 1 20.79 -13.36 -8.71
CA MET A 1 20.38 -12.11 -8.04
C MET A 1 19.07 -11.68 -8.69
N LEU A 2 18.05 -11.28 -7.94
CA LEU A 2 16.86 -10.68 -8.56
C LEU A 2 17.31 -9.45 -9.36
N ASP A 3 16.72 -9.22 -10.54
CA ASP A 3 16.87 -7.94 -11.23
C ASP A 3 16.51 -6.82 -10.24
N ASN A 4 17.30 -5.74 -10.22
CA ASN A 4 17.02 -4.54 -9.45
C ASN A 4 15.56 -4.10 -9.65
N HIS A 5 15.01 -4.27 -10.86
CA HIS A 5 13.60 -3.97 -11.10
C HIS A 5 12.63 -4.84 -10.30
N ILE A 6 12.79 -6.17 -10.33
CA ILE A 6 11.93 -7.11 -9.58
C ILE A 6 12.07 -6.88 -8.08
N TYR A 7 13.30 -6.67 -7.61
CA TYR A 7 13.56 -6.34 -6.21
C TYR A 7 12.82 -5.06 -5.79
N ASN A 8 12.89 -4.00 -6.59
CA ASN A 8 12.20 -2.74 -6.30
C ASN A 8 10.68 -2.91 -6.24
N LEU A 9 10.10 -3.71 -7.14
CA LEU A 9 8.66 -4.01 -7.12
C LEU A 9 8.25 -4.77 -5.85
N MET A 10 9.01 -5.79 -5.45
CA MET A 10 8.74 -6.55 -4.22
C MET A 10 8.93 -5.71 -2.95
N LEU A 11 9.94 -4.84 -2.95
CA LEU A 11 10.18 -3.90 -1.85
C LEU A 11 9.01 -2.92 -1.73
N GLN A 12 8.57 -2.31 -2.85
CA GLN A 12 7.43 -1.41 -2.84
C GLN A 12 6.15 -2.12 -2.36
N LEU A 13 5.90 -3.35 -2.84
CA LEU A 13 4.75 -4.14 -2.40
C LEU A 13 4.75 -4.33 -0.88
N THR A 14 5.92 -4.60 -0.30
CA THR A 14 6.08 -4.76 1.14
C THR A 14 5.76 -3.47 1.89
N GLU A 15 6.24 -2.32 1.41
CA GLU A 15 5.98 -1.03 2.04
C GLU A 15 4.51 -0.61 1.93
N GLU A 16 3.84 -0.88 0.81
CA GLU A 16 2.41 -0.61 0.68
C GLU A 16 1.59 -1.46 1.64
N ASN A 17 1.89 -2.75 1.77
CA ASN A 17 1.20 -3.62 2.73
C ASN A 17 1.37 -3.15 4.18
N LYS A 18 2.59 -2.74 4.56
CA LYS A 18 2.85 -2.17 5.90
C LYS A 18 2.09 -0.86 6.10
N GLY A 19 2.07 0.01 5.10
CA GLY A 19 1.35 1.28 5.12
C GLY A 19 -0.16 1.08 5.29
N LEU A 20 -0.74 0.20 4.46
CA LEU A 20 -2.15 -0.17 4.52
C LEU A 20 -2.54 -0.71 5.90
N TRP A 21 -1.72 -1.60 6.46
CA TRP A 21 -1.96 -2.12 7.81
C TRP A 21 -1.97 -1.01 8.86
N ARG A 22 -1.03 -0.07 8.82
CA ARG A 22 -0.99 1.04 9.78
C ARG A 22 -2.20 1.97 9.65
N ILE A 23 -2.68 2.22 8.42
CA ILE A 23 -3.89 3.02 8.20
C ILE A 23 -5.10 2.34 8.82
N LYS A 24 -5.35 1.07 8.45
CA LYS A 24 -6.48 0.27 8.92
C LYS A 24 -6.53 0.08 10.43
N ASN A 25 -5.37 -0.07 11.07
CA ASN A 25 -5.32 -0.42 12.49
C ASN A 25 -5.07 0.76 13.42
N ASN A 26 -4.46 1.85 12.92
CA ASN A 26 -4.05 2.98 13.77
C ASN A 26 -4.56 4.32 13.22
N TYR A 27 -4.16 4.73 12.00
CA TYR A 27 -4.25 6.14 11.61
C TYR A 27 -5.69 6.68 11.51
N VAL A 28 -6.64 5.86 11.04
CA VAL A 28 -8.07 6.27 11.00
C VAL A 28 -8.61 6.51 12.41
N SER A 29 -8.19 5.69 13.39
CA SER A 29 -8.54 5.88 14.81
C SER A 29 -7.83 7.08 15.41
N ASP A 30 -6.54 7.25 15.13
CA ASP A 30 -5.72 8.35 15.64
C ASP A 30 -6.18 9.73 15.13
N ALA A 31 -6.93 9.77 14.03
CA ALA A 31 -7.53 10.99 13.48
C ALA A 31 -8.62 11.61 14.37
N GLY A 32 -9.07 10.92 15.44
CA GLY A 32 -10.01 11.45 16.42
C GLY A 32 -11.33 11.89 15.79
N ASP A 33 -11.73 13.15 15.97
CA ASP A 33 -12.96 13.71 15.40
C ASP A 33 -12.74 14.52 14.11
N CYS A 34 -11.52 14.53 13.56
CA CYS A 34 -11.22 15.25 12.32
C CYS A 34 -11.81 14.51 11.11
N ALA A 35 -12.99 14.96 10.64
CA ALA A 35 -13.68 14.36 9.50
C ALA A 35 -12.83 14.38 8.22
N ASP A 36 -12.21 15.52 7.89
CA ASP A 36 -11.34 15.66 6.71
C ASP A 36 -10.14 14.72 6.77
N CYS A 37 -9.57 14.52 7.97
CA CYS A 37 -8.45 13.60 8.18
C CYS A 37 -8.87 12.14 7.97
N LYS A 38 -10.05 11.75 8.46
CA LYS A 38 -10.59 10.40 8.23
C LYS A 38 -10.85 10.16 6.75
N MET A 39 -11.51 11.09 6.07
CA MET A 39 -11.73 11.00 4.62
C MET A 39 -10.41 10.87 3.84
N PHE A 40 -9.37 11.58 4.26
CA PHE A 40 -8.04 11.43 3.67
C PHE A 40 -7.47 10.04 3.87
N TRP A 41 -7.55 9.49 5.09
CA TRP A 41 -7.06 8.14 5.38
C TRP A 41 -7.84 7.05 4.68
N ASP A 42 -9.17 7.19 4.60
CA ASP A 42 -10.04 6.28 3.84
C ASP A 42 -9.64 6.29 2.36
N LYS A 43 -9.39 7.48 1.79
CA LYS A 43 -8.93 7.56 0.40
C LYS A 43 -7.55 6.95 0.21
N MET A 44 -6.64 7.19 1.14
CA MET A 44 -5.30 6.61 1.11
C MET A 44 -5.33 5.08 1.27
N GLU A 45 -6.29 4.54 2.02
CA GLU A 45 -6.52 3.10 2.13
C GLU A 45 -6.86 2.49 0.76
N GLU A 46 -7.87 3.04 0.08
CA GLU A 46 -8.29 2.61 -1.26
C GLU A 46 -7.12 2.65 -2.26
N ASP A 47 -6.41 3.77 -2.32
CA ASP A 47 -5.31 3.96 -3.27
C ASP A 47 -4.19 2.93 -3.03
N LYS A 48 -3.96 2.53 -1.78
CA LYS A 48 -2.96 1.50 -1.44
C LYS A 48 -3.39 0.11 -1.86
N GLU A 49 -4.67 -0.23 -1.72
CA GLU A 49 -5.20 -1.51 -2.21
C GLU A 49 -5.00 -1.62 -3.73
N ASP A 50 -5.30 -0.56 -4.47
CA ASP A 50 -5.08 -0.48 -5.91
C ASP A 50 -3.59 -0.62 -6.27
N HIS A 51 -2.70 0.06 -5.54
CA HIS A 51 -1.25 -0.09 -5.73
C HIS A 51 -0.77 -1.51 -5.47
N ILE A 52 -1.23 -2.16 -4.41
CA ILE A 52 -0.88 -3.55 -4.08
C ILE A 52 -1.29 -4.48 -5.22
N LEU A 53 -2.52 -4.37 -5.72
CA LEU A 53 -3.00 -5.17 -6.85
C LEU A 53 -2.12 -4.96 -8.08
N LYS A 54 -1.76 -3.70 -8.38
CA LYS A 54 -0.92 -3.39 -9.53
C LYS A 54 0.49 -3.93 -9.40
N LEU A 55 1.09 -3.82 -8.21
CA LEU A 55 2.42 -4.34 -7.92
C LEU A 55 2.45 -5.86 -8.04
N MET A 56 1.42 -6.55 -7.51
CA MET A 56 1.28 -8.00 -7.67
C MET A 56 1.19 -8.42 -9.14
N GLU A 57 0.41 -7.68 -9.94
CA GLU A 57 0.29 -7.94 -11.38
C GLU A 57 1.65 -7.79 -12.08
N LEU A 58 2.39 -6.72 -11.81
CA LEU A 58 3.72 -6.47 -12.41
C LEU A 58 4.74 -7.53 -11.99
N ILE A 59 4.81 -7.86 -10.70
CA ILE A 59 5.72 -8.90 -10.20
C ILE A 59 5.43 -10.24 -10.90
N LYS A 60 4.15 -10.62 -11.03
CA LYS A 60 3.77 -11.86 -11.72
C LYS A 60 4.29 -11.88 -13.15
N ARG A 61 4.20 -10.77 -13.90
CA ARG A 61 4.70 -10.68 -15.29
C ARG A 61 6.22 -10.82 -15.41
N HIS A 62 6.98 -10.43 -14.38
CA HIS A 62 8.44 -10.48 -14.40
C HIS A 62 9.05 -11.75 -13.77
N VAL A 63 8.26 -12.51 -13.01
CA VAL A 63 8.67 -13.78 -12.38
C VAL A 63 8.19 -15.00 -13.18
N SER A 64 7.20 -14.82 -14.07
CA SER A 64 6.68 -15.88 -14.96
C SER A 64 7.61 -16.20 -16.12
#